data_AF-A0A972G6Y6-F1
#
_entry.id   AF-A0A972G6Y6-F1
#
_cell.length_a   1.000
_cell.length_b   1.000
_cell.length_c   1.000
_cell.angle_alpha   90.00
_cell.angle_beta   90.00
_cell.angle_gamma   90.00
#
_symmetry.space_group_name_H-M   'P 1'
#
loop_
_entity.id
_entity.type
_entity.pdbx_description
1 polymer ?
#
loop_
_entity_poly.entity_id
_entity_poly.type
_entity_poly.pdbx_seq_one_letter_code
_entity_poly.pdbx_strand_id
1 'polypeptide(L)'
;MHWRRCCQVWRYGHNWTADPLAQGTWANLRPGQAALLPDLIQVEGQVFFAGADIALGWRGYIDGAIESGIRAARQVRKIFK
;
A
#
# COMPACT_ATOMS: atom_id res chain seq x y z
N MET A 1 -34.56 29.42 -14.00
CA MET A 1 -34.67 28.26 -14.91
C MET A 1 -33.90 27.12 -14.28
N HIS A 2 -34.64 26.21 -13.67
CA HIS A 2 -34.19 25.17 -12.74
C HIS A 2 -34.29 23.82 -13.46
N TRP A 3 -33.17 23.28 -13.95
CA TRP A 3 -33.12 21.93 -14.50
C TRP A 3 -32.50 20.96 -13.50
N ARG A 4 -33.39 20.14 -12.95
CA ARG A 4 -33.12 19.10 -11.96
C ARG A 4 -32.27 17.97 -12.54
N ARG A 5 -31.42 17.44 -11.66
CA ARG A 5 -30.79 16.10 -11.61
C ARG A 5 -31.52 15.01 -12.43
N CYS A 6 -31.26 14.92 -13.74
CA CYS A 6 -31.92 13.93 -14.62
C CYS A 6 -31.06 12.68 -14.93
N CYS A 7 -29.81 12.61 -14.47
CA CYS A 7 -29.00 11.41 -14.61
C CYS A 7 -28.25 11.12 -13.31
N GLN A 8 -28.88 10.42 -12.38
CA GLN A 8 -28.11 9.63 -11.40
C GLN A 8 -27.49 8.46 -12.17
N VAL A 9 -26.34 8.72 -12.79
CA VAL A 9 -25.51 7.65 -13.32
C VAL A 9 -25.08 6.81 -12.11
N TRP A 10 -25.47 5.54 -12.07
CA TRP A 10 -24.92 4.58 -11.13
C TRP A 10 -23.39 4.56 -11.29
N ARG A 11 -22.66 5.21 -10.38
CA ARG A 11 -21.19 5.16 -10.33
C ARG A 11 -20.78 3.82 -9.72
N TYR A 12 -20.67 2.77 -10.53
CA TYR A 12 -19.97 1.54 -10.14
C TYR A 12 -18.47 1.74 -10.31
N GLY A 13 -17.85 2.51 -9.41
CA GLY A 13 -16.42 2.76 -9.43
C GLY A 13 -15.95 3.39 -8.13
N HIS A 14 -14.81 2.91 -7.61
CA HIS A 14 -14.18 3.48 -6.43
C HIS A 14 -13.05 4.41 -6.85
N ASN A 15 -13.08 5.65 -6.35
CA ASN A 15 -12.01 6.59 -6.61
C ASN A 15 -10.89 6.45 -5.57
N TRP A 16 -9.97 5.52 -5.82
CA TRP A 16 -8.84 5.22 -4.94
C TRP A 16 -7.91 6.41 -4.66
N THR A 17 -7.78 7.36 -5.60
CA THR A 17 -6.92 8.54 -5.40
C THR A 17 -7.55 9.58 -4.49
N ALA A 18 -8.89 9.62 -4.39
CA ALA A 18 -9.61 10.50 -3.48
C ALA A 18 -9.96 9.82 -2.14
N ASP A 19 -9.68 8.52 -2.00
CA ASP A 19 -9.86 7.80 -0.74
C ASP A 19 -8.77 8.22 0.25
N PRO A 20 -9.13 8.76 1.44
CA PRO A 20 -8.15 9.27 2.41
C PRO A 20 -7.23 8.19 2.99
N LEU A 21 -7.63 6.92 2.94
CA LEU A 21 -6.83 5.80 3.46
C LEU A 21 -5.91 5.19 2.40
N ALA A 22 -6.27 5.27 1.13
CA ALA A 22 -5.46 4.74 0.03
C ALA A 22 -4.56 5.81 -0.61
N GLN A 23 -5.10 7.01 -0.87
CA GLN A 23 -4.42 8.15 -1.49
C GLN A 23 -3.74 7.83 -2.85
N GLY A 24 -4.15 6.73 -3.49
CA GLY A 24 -3.44 6.13 -4.60
C GLY A 24 -3.99 4.74 -4.91
N THR A 25 -3.51 4.13 -5.99
CA THR A 25 -3.91 2.79 -6.42
C THR A 25 -2.87 1.75 -6.00
N TRP A 26 -2.04 1.27 -6.92
CA TRP A 26 -0.95 0.32 -6.68
C TRP A 26 0.41 1.03 -6.71
N ALA A 27 1.44 0.41 -6.12
CA ALA A 27 2.81 0.89 -6.22
C ALA A 27 3.23 1.18 -7.65
N ASN A 28 3.51 2.45 -7.92
CA ASN A 28 4.16 2.93 -9.12
C ASN A 28 5.34 3.81 -8.69
N LEU A 29 6.50 3.20 -8.56
CA LEU A 29 7.71 3.88 -8.10
C LEU A 29 8.29 4.76 -9.21
N ARG A 30 8.67 5.99 -8.87
CA ARG A 30 9.46 6.86 -9.76
C ARG A 30 10.87 6.28 -9.94
N PRO A 31 11.55 6.59 -11.05
CA PRO A 31 12.95 6.23 -11.23
C PRO A 31 13.80 6.62 -10.01
N GLY A 32 14.63 5.68 -9.53
CA GLY A 32 15.48 5.85 -8.35
C GLY A 32 14.83 5.50 -7.01
N GLN A 33 13.49 5.51 -6.87
CA GLN A 33 12.84 5.22 -5.58
C GLN A 33 12.98 3.75 -5.15
N ALA A 34 13.10 2.82 -6.09
CA ALA A 34 13.30 1.41 -5.78
C ALA A 34 14.61 1.15 -5.01
N ALA A 35 15.61 2.02 -5.15
CA ALA A 35 16.88 1.90 -4.43
C ALA A 35 16.74 2.22 -2.93
N LEU A 36 15.70 2.97 -2.54
CA LEU A 36 15.43 3.39 -1.17
C LEU A 36 14.65 2.33 -0.37
N LEU A 37 14.24 1.24 -1.01
CA LEU A 37 13.43 0.20 -0.36
C LEU A 37 14.10 -0.47 0.84
N PRO A 38 15.42 -0.77 0.84
CA PRO A 38 16.08 -1.33 2.01
C PRO A 38 15.92 -0.46 3.26
N ASP A 39 16.05 0.85 3.09
CA ASP A 39 15.90 1.83 4.17
C ASP A 39 14.44 1.90 4.64
N LEU A 40 13.48 1.81 3.71
CA LEU A 40 12.05 1.88 4.01
C LEU A 40 11.52 0.65 4.78
N ILE A 41 12.13 -0.53 4.61
CA ILE A 41 11.71 -1.75 5.29
C ILE A 41 12.51 -2.05 6.56
N GLN A 42 13.47 -1.18 6.90
CA GLN A 42 14.26 -1.29 8.11
C GLN A 42 13.35 -1.20 9.35
N VAL A 43 13.61 -2.05 10.33
CA VAL A 43 12.88 -2.03 11.61
C VAL A 43 13.41 -0.87 12.44
N GLU A 44 12.51 -0.01 12.90
CA GLU A 44 12.84 1.15 13.73
C GLU A 44 12.39 0.90 15.16
N GLY A 45 13.31 0.40 15.99
CA GLY A 45 13.04 0.01 17.38
C GLY A 45 12.02 -1.12 17.48
N GLN A 46 10.80 -0.79 17.90
CA GLN A 46 9.66 -1.73 18.01
C GLN A 46 8.61 -1.53 16.90
N VAL A 47 8.93 -0.75 15.86
CA VAL A 47 8.06 -0.50 14.72
C VAL A 47 8.52 -1.33 13.53
N PHE A 48 7.58 -2.11 12.97
CA PHE A 48 7.84 -3.04 11.86
C PHE A 48 6.98 -2.66 10.66
N PHE A 49 7.57 -2.64 9.47
CA PHE A 49 6.90 -2.21 8.25
C PHE A 49 6.52 -3.40 7.34
N ALA A 50 5.25 -3.42 6.93
CA ALA A 50 4.68 -4.36 5.96
C ALA A 50 3.71 -3.63 5.02
N GLY A 51 3.57 -4.14 3.79
CA GLY A 51 2.71 -3.55 2.77
C GLY A 51 3.06 -4.05 1.37
N ALA A 52 2.08 -4.04 0.46
CA ALA A 52 2.27 -4.44 -0.93
C ALA A 52 3.31 -3.58 -1.66
N ASP A 53 3.38 -2.29 -1.31
CA ASP A 53 4.26 -1.33 -1.99
C ASP A 53 5.74 -1.47 -1.57
N ILE A 54 5.98 -2.13 -0.44
CA ILE A 54 7.31 -2.36 0.14
C ILE A 54 7.72 -3.85 0.10
N ALA A 55 7.06 -4.64 -0.75
CA ALA A 55 7.42 -6.02 -1.00
C ALA A 55 8.75 -6.11 -1.77
N LEU A 56 9.51 -7.19 -1.59
CA LEU A 56 10.75 -7.37 -2.34
C LEU A 56 10.47 -7.99 -3.71
N GLY A 57 9.49 -8.90 -3.78
CA GLY A 57 9.03 -9.56 -5.01
C GLY A 57 7.90 -8.79 -5.71
N TRP A 58 6.66 -9.29 -5.57
CA TRP A 58 5.49 -8.81 -6.32
C TRP A 58 4.91 -7.51 -5.74
N ARG A 59 5.61 -6.40 -6.01
CA ARG A 59 5.24 -5.05 -5.54
C ARG A 59 3.93 -4.57 -6.17
N GLY A 60 3.06 -4.00 -5.33
CA GLY A 60 1.75 -3.49 -5.76
C GLY A 60 0.70 -4.58 -5.96
N TYR A 61 1.01 -5.84 -5.65
CA TYR A 61 0.07 -6.97 -5.70
C TYR A 61 -0.22 -7.52 -4.31
N ILE A 62 -1.31 -8.28 -4.21
CA ILE A 62 -1.75 -8.95 -2.97
C ILE A 62 -0.65 -9.90 -2.46
N ASP A 63 0.05 -10.60 -3.35
CA ASP A 63 1.15 -11.50 -2.97
C ASP A 63 2.27 -10.75 -2.23
N GLY A 64 2.63 -9.54 -2.68
CA GLY A 64 3.60 -8.69 -1.99
C GLY A 64 3.16 -8.27 -0.58
N ALA A 65 1.85 -8.05 -0.37
CA ALA A 65 1.32 -7.78 0.97
C ALA A 65 1.48 -8.99 1.90
N ILE A 66 1.24 -10.20 1.37
CA ILE A 66 1.41 -11.45 2.13
C ILE A 66 2.89 -11.69 2.45
N GLU A 67 3.77 -11.54 1.45
CA GLU A 67 5.22 -11.69 1.57
C GLU A 67 5.77 -10.78 2.69
N SER A 68 5.46 -9.48 2.61
CA SER A 68 5.93 -8.49 3.59
C SER A 68 5.32 -8.68 4.98
N GLY A 69 4.05 -9.11 5.08
CA GLY A 69 3.41 -9.45 6.35
C GLY A 69 4.08 -10.63 7.06
N ILE A 70 4.42 -11.70 6.32
CA ILE A 70 5.17 -12.84 6.86
C ILE A 70 6.56 -12.42 7.33
N ARG A 71 7.23 -11.54 6.57
CA ARG A 71 8.53 -10.96 6.96
C ARG A 71 8.42 -10.20 8.27
N ALA A 72 7.48 -9.27 8.39
CA ALA A 72 7.27 -8.47 9.60
C ALA A 72 6.95 -9.35 10.81
N ALA A 73 6.06 -10.34 10.67
CA ALA A 73 5.73 -11.28 11.76
C ALA A 73 6.96 -12.05 12.25
N ARG A 74 7.84 -12.48 11.34
CA ARG A 74 9.11 -13.14 11.71
C ARG A 74 10.07 -12.20 12.42
N GLN A 75 10.10 -10.91 12.06
CA GLN A 75 10.92 -9.89 12.73
C GLN A 75 10.42 -9.65 14.16
N VAL A 76 9.10 -9.44 14.33
CA VAL A 76 8.44 -9.31 15.64
C VAL A 76 8.77 -10.51 16.53
N ARG A 77 8.56 -11.73 16.03
CA ARG A 77 8.84 -12.96 16.78
C ARG A 77 10.32 -13.11 17.18
N LYS A 78 11.26 -12.52 16.45
CA LYS A 78 12.69 -12.57 16.81
C LYS A 78 13.03 -11.58 17.93
N ILE A 79 12.38 -10.42 17.95
CA ILE A 79 12.65 -9.36 18.93
C ILE A 79 11.95 -9.64 20.26
N PHE A 80 10.69 -10.10 20.23
CA PHE A 80 9.90 -10.36 21.44
C PHE A 80 9.93 -11.83 21.87
N LYS A 81 11.10 -12.46 21.81
CA LYS A 81 11.28 -13.82 22.34
C LYS A 81 11.27 -13.84 23.85
#